data_AF-A0A561V7L8-F1
#
_entry.id   AF-A0A561V7L8-F1
#
_cell.length_a   1.000
_cell.length_b   1.000
_cell.length_c   1.000
_cell.angle_alpha   90.00
_cell.angle_beta   90.00
_cell.angle_gamma   90.00
#
_symmetry.space_group_name_H-M   'P 1'
#
loop_
_entity.id
_entity.type
_entity.pdbx_description
1 polymer ?
#
loop_
_entity_poly.entity_id
_entity_poly.type
_entity_poly.pdbx_seq_one_letter_code
_entity_poly.pdbx_strand_id
1 'polypeptide(L)'
;MGSARLRVFEYEATGSRSPKLKGTPTQVGKDFLIPVNLASVIKTNALATPLKSAKLDYRTRRSELQLLTSFLADEANAIRLRRAEFSSSAHHIQRFVSESGGLGVLTAVVQACWNWSTGHGPVHNVDVINGALAKQYRSGNGSRPDLLFDLGLKRMLAGEARGRSNNPHRLVTSKQYQRLESLLPWSASTGTPLLMTWAYFTDTETVVDLFVPRDPGGRAFTPFTSETWSGTTNPNVKSLSSFLTPWWPEESNEVRHRNSGPEGTFTMAAQELHRFESELFHSAEEEDSVGFAGRNLRGGWVPTDLFRRGPGRLFLGVLNEQLRPSETADIMPEMQTRYERYSDGWLATRPTVAIGGRIVVVHDPYGATGWDLLRL
;
A
#
# COMPACT_ATOMS: atom_id res chain seq x y z
N MET A 1 5.25 15.93 5.49
CA MET A 1 4.85 14.63 4.89
C MET A 1 3.48 14.30 5.46
N GLY A 2 2.53 13.87 4.63
CA GLY A 2 1.21 13.45 5.11
C GLY A 2 1.29 12.38 6.20
N SER A 3 0.32 12.36 7.10
CA SER A 3 0.21 11.42 8.20
C SER A 3 -1.21 10.87 8.32
N ALA A 4 -1.31 9.66 8.85
CA ALA A 4 -2.57 9.06 9.24
C ALA A 4 -2.51 8.65 10.71
N ARG A 5 -3.63 8.81 11.40
CA ARG A 5 -3.80 8.36 12.78
C ARG A 5 -4.11 6.87 12.79
N LEU A 6 -3.19 6.07 13.32
CA LEU A 6 -3.28 4.62 13.38
C LEU A 6 -3.79 4.17 14.77
N ARG A 7 -4.83 3.36 14.78
CA ARG A 7 -5.36 2.66 15.95
C ARG A 7 -5.14 1.17 15.77
N VAL A 8 -4.50 0.53 16.74
CA VAL A 8 -4.16 -0.90 16.64
C VAL A 8 -5.15 -1.71 17.45
N PHE A 9 -5.76 -2.71 16.82
CA PHE A 9 -6.68 -3.67 17.42
C PHE A 9 -6.10 -5.06 17.33
N GLU A 10 -5.89 -5.70 18.47
CA GLU A 10 -5.44 -7.09 18.51
C GLU A 10 -6.63 -8.05 18.48
N TYR A 11 -6.49 -9.16 17.74
CA TYR A 11 -7.47 -10.22 17.70
C TYR A 11 -6.86 -11.60 18.00
N GLU A 12 -7.67 -12.46 18.62
CA GLU A 12 -7.36 -13.88 18.77
C GLU A 12 -8.32 -14.69 17.91
N ALA A 13 -7.83 -15.77 17.29
CA ALA A 13 -8.66 -16.73 16.57
C ALA A 13 -8.69 -18.07 17.30
N THR A 14 -9.84 -18.74 17.30
CA THR A 14 -10.04 -20.08 17.87
C THR A 14 -10.53 -21.05 16.82
N GLY A 15 -10.12 -22.32 16.94
CA GLY A 15 -10.52 -23.41 16.05
C GLY A 15 -9.57 -23.56 14.86
N SER A 16 -9.08 -24.78 14.63
CA SER A 16 -8.13 -25.08 13.55
C SER A 16 -8.81 -25.33 12.20
N ARG A 17 -10.00 -25.97 12.19
CA ARG A 17 -10.73 -26.31 10.96
C ARG A 17 -11.73 -25.24 10.50
N SER A 18 -12.26 -24.47 11.44
CA SER A 18 -13.23 -23.40 11.20
C SER A 18 -12.91 -22.22 12.10
N PRO A 19 -11.83 -21.48 11.81
CA PRO A 19 -11.34 -20.43 12.69
C PRO A 19 -12.38 -19.30 12.82
N LYS A 20 -12.59 -18.85 14.05
CA LYS A 20 -13.47 -17.73 14.42
C LYS A 20 -12.78 -16.80 15.38
N LEU A 21 -13.21 -15.55 15.43
CA LEU A 21 -12.67 -14.59 16.39
C LEU A 21 -13.06 -14.97 17.82
N LYS A 22 -12.12 -14.88 18.75
CA LYS A 22 -12.34 -15.07 20.18
C LYS A 22 -12.73 -13.73 20.80
N GLY A 23 -14.01 -13.41 20.74
CA GLY A 23 -14.54 -12.13 21.19
C GLY A 23 -14.19 -10.98 20.25
N THR A 24 -14.47 -9.75 20.68
CA THR A 24 -14.24 -8.55 19.87
C THR A 24 -12.76 -8.13 19.93
N PRO A 25 -12.12 -7.80 18.80
CA PRO A 25 -10.77 -7.23 18.80
C PRO A 25 -10.67 -6.01 19.73
N THR A 26 -9.56 -5.92 20.46
CA THR A 26 -9.37 -4.88 21.50
C THR A 26 -8.33 -3.88 21.05
N GLN A 27 -8.63 -2.58 21.18
CA GLN A 27 -7.63 -1.54 20.93
C GLN A 27 -6.48 -1.68 21.94
N VAL A 28 -5.24 -1.62 21.44
CA VAL A 28 -4.02 -1.68 22.25
C VAL A 28 -3.23 -0.38 22.10
N GLY A 29 -2.65 0.07 23.21
CA GLY A 29 -1.81 1.27 23.23
C GLY A 29 -2.55 2.58 22.98
N LYS A 30 -1.76 3.63 22.71
CA LYS A 30 -2.25 4.93 22.26
C LYS A 30 -2.33 4.96 20.73
N ASP A 31 -3.04 5.94 20.18
CA ASP A 31 -3.02 6.22 18.76
C ASP A 31 -1.60 6.58 18.30
N PHE A 32 -1.19 6.07 17.15
CA PHE A 32 0.10 6.37 16.52
C PHE A 32 -0.10 7.28 15.31
N LEU A 33 0.95 8.02 14.93
CA LEU A 33 0.99 8.71 13.65
C LEU A 33 1.92 7.95 12.71
N ILE A 34 1.39 7.52 11.57
CA ILE A 34 2.18 6.87 10.52
C ILE A 34 2.32 7.81 9.32
N PRO A 35 3.50 7.84 8.68
CA PRO A 35 3.70 8.59 7.45
C PRO A 35 2.86 7.97 6.33
N VAL A 36 1.97 8.76 5.74
CA VAL A 36 1.18 8.36 4.57
C VAL A 36 1.19 9.52 3.59
N ASN A 37 1.80 9.32 2.42
CA ASN A 37 1.74 10.28 1.33
C ASN A 37 0.92 9.75 0.16
N LEU A 38 0.29 10.69 -0.56
CA LEU A 38 -0.63 10.35 -1.64
C LEU A 38 0.10 9.67 -2.82
N ALA A 39 1.36 10.02 -3.11
CA ALA A 39 2.14 9.35 -4.14
C ALA A 39 2.31 7.85 -3.88
N SER A 40 2.53 7.45 -2.63
CA SER A 40 2.65 6.04 -2.23
C SER A 40 1.32 5.31 -2.34
N VAL A 41 0.22 5.97 -1.97
CA VAL A 41 -1.14 5.43 -2.13
C VAL A 41 -1.45 5.19 -3.62
N ILE A 42 -1.12 6.15 -4.47
CA ILE A 42 -1.32 6.09 -5.92
C ILE A 42 -0.49 4.98 -6.56
N LYS A 43 0.78 4.84 -6.17
CA LYS A 43 1.69 3.83 -6.72
C LYS A 43 1.16 2.41 -6.57
N THR A 44 0.64 2.05 -5.39
CA THR A 44 0.05 0.72 -5.17
C THR A 44 -1.13 0.48 -6.12
N ASN A 45 -1.94 1.51 -6.40
CA ASN A 45 -3.07 1.41 -7.32
C ASN A 45 -2.67 1.39 -8.79
N ALA A 46 -1.56 2.06 -9.17
CA ALA A 46 -1.02 2.01 -10.53
C ALA A 46 -0.65 0.57 -10.94
N LEU A 47 -0.30 -0.26 -9.94
CA LEU A 47 0.05 -1.67 -10.09
C LEU A 47 -1.15 -2.63 -9.88
N ALA A 48 -2.35 -2.10 -9.60
CA ALA A 48 -3.54 -2.93 -9.47
C ALA A 48 -4.04 -3.38 -10.85
N THR A 49 -4.02 -4.68 -11.10
CA THR A 49 -4.42 -5.26 -12.38
C THR A 49 -5.91 -5.60 -12.41
N PRO A 50 -6.60 -5.41 -13.54
CA PRO A 50 -7.95 -5.95 -13.73
C PRO A 50 -7.97 -7.49 -13.69
N LEU A 51 -9.02 -8.04 -13.07
CA LEU A 51 -9.29 -9.49 -12.91
C LEU A 51 -9.40 -10.30 -14.22
N LYS A 52 -9.51 -9.62 -15.37
CA LYS A 52 -9.61 -10.25 -16.69
C LYS A 52 -8.48 -9.71 -17.56
N SER A 53 -7.87 -10.61 -18.32
CA SER A 53 -6.66 -10.50 -19.15
C SER A 53 -6.70 -9.45 -20.28
N ALA A 54 -7.30 -8.29 -20.04
CA ALA A 54 -7.15 -7.13 -20.91
C ALA A 54 -5.73 -6.61 -20.77
N LYS A 55 -5.11 -6.28 -21.91
CA LYS A 55 -3.85 -5.53 -21.94
C LYS A 55 -3.99 -4.29 -21.05
N LEU A 56 -3.00 -4.01 -20.23
CA LEU A 56 -2.97 -2.77 -19.47
C LEU A 56 -2.64 -1.60 -20.40
N ASP A 57 -3.45 -0.55 -20.31
CA ASP A 57 -3.27 0.69 -21.04
C ASP A 57 -2.85 1.81 -20.08
N TYR A 58 -1.71 2.45 -20.38
CA TYR A 58 -1.14 3.52 -19.58
C TYR A 58 -2.12 4.69 -19.36
N ARG A 59 -2.84 5.12 -20.42
CA ARG A 59 -3.76 6.27 -20.32
C ARG A 59 -4.93 5.97 -19.40
N THR A 60 -5.45 4.74 -19.45
CA THR A 60 -6.50 4.26 -18.55
C THR A 60 -6.03 4.28 -17.10
N ARG A 61 -4.83 3.73 -16.80
CA ARG A 61 -4.25 3.79 -15.44
C ARG A 61 -4.09 5.24 -14.99
N ARG A 62 -3.50 6.09 -15.83
CA ARG A 62 -3.30 7.51 -15.51
C ARG A 62 -4.61 8.23 -15.17
N SER A 63 -5.68 8.01 -15.95
CA SER A 63 -7.00 8.58 -15.69
C SER A 63 -7.62 8.08 -14.38
N GLU A 64 -7.43 6.81 -14.04
CA GLU A 64 -7.87 6.28 -12.75
C GLU A 64 -7.14 6.93 -11.57
N LEU A 65 -5.82 7.12 -11.68
CA LEU A 65 -5.04 7.83 -10.65
C LEU A 65 -5.39 9.32 -10.57
N GLN A 66 -5.71 9.94 -11.71
CA GLN A 66 -6.22 11.31 -11.77
C GLN A 66 -7.57 11.43 -11.06
N LEU A 67 -8.45 10.44 -11.23
CA LEU A 67 -9.72 10.37 -10.49
C LEU A 67 -9.47 10.28 -8.98
N LEU A 68 -8.52 9.45 -8.53
CA LEU A 68 -8.17 9.36 -7.11
C LEU A 68 -7.69 10.71 -6.54
N THR A 69 -6.75 11.37 -7.22
CA THR A 69 -6.20 12.68 -6.80
C THR A 69 -7.22 13.81 -6.83
N SER A 70 -8.28 13.68 -7.62
CA SER A 70 -9.35 14.69 -7.64
C SER A 70 -10.20 14.68 -6.36
N PHE A 71 -10.29 13.53 -5.68
CA PHE A 71 -11.06 13.36 -4.45
C PHE A 71 -10.21 13.27 -3.18
N LEU A 72 -8.95 12.86 -3.28
CA LEU A 72 -8.01 12.77 -2.18
C LEU A 72 -6.93 13.84 -2.34
N ALA A 73 -6.76 14.69 -1.32
CA ALA A 73 -5.76 15.74 -1.29
C ALA A 73 -4.74 15.49 -0.18
N ASP A 74 -3.46 15.79 -0.43
CA ASP A 74 -2.44 15.86 0.62
C ASP A 74 -2.45 17.30 1.16
N GLU A 75 -3.20 17.51 2.26
CA GLU A 75 -3.45 18.82 2.85
C GLU A 75 -3.12 18.81 4.35
N ALA A 76 -2.40 19.83 4.83
CA ALA A 76 -2.10 20.02 6.25
C ALA A 76 -1.48 18.78 6.94
N ASN A 77 -0.59 18.08 6.23
CA ASN A 77 0.05 16.83 6.67
C ASN A 77 -0.94 15.66 6.90
N ALA A 78 -2.01 15.56 6.12
CA ALA A 78 -2.86 14.39 6.07
C ALA A 78 -3.45 14.18 4.66
N ILE A 79 -3.76 12.93 4.33
CA ILE A 79 -4.64 12.66 3.20
C ILE A 79 -6.06 13.02 3.64
N ARG A 80 -6.74 13.87 2.88
CA ARG A 80 -8.10 14.34 3.15
C ARG A 80 -9.03 14.03 1.99
N LEU A 81 -10.26 13.69 2.33
CA LEU A 81 -11.34 13.51 1.39
C LEU A 81 -12.00 14.86 1.08
N ARG A 82 -12.10 15.19 -0.20
CA ARG A 82 -12.89 16.31 -0.69
C ARG A 82 -14.38 15.98 -0.60
N ARG A 83 -14.93 16.16 0.60
CA ARG A 83 -16.23 15.61 0.99
C ARG A 83 -17.39 16.12 0.14
N ALA A 84 -17.38 17.40 -0.24
CA ALA A 84 -18.43 17.99 -1.05
C ALA A 84 -18.49 17.29 -2.43
N GLU A 85 -17.38 17.32 -3.16
CA GLU A 85 -17.23 16.68 -4.47
C GLU A 85 -17.50 15.17 -4.38
N PHE A 86 -16.96 14.50 -3.37
CA PHE A 86 -17.15 13.06 -3.15
C PHE A 86 -18.62 12.71 -2.95
N SER A 87 -19.35 13.44 -2.09
CA SER A 87 -20.76 13.18 -1.80
C SER A 87 -21.68 13.42 -2.99
N SER A 88 -21.31 14.31 -3.90
CA SER A 88 -22.03 14.58 -5.15
C SER A 88 -21.68 13.61 -6.29
N SER A 89 -20.66 12.76 -6.12
CA SER A 89 -20.26 11.78 -7.13
C SER A 89 -21.12 10.51 -7.09
N ALA A 90 -21.14 9.77 -8.20
CA ALA A 90 -21.86 8.51 -8.27
C ALA A 90 -21.25 7.47 -7.31
N HIS A 91 -22.09 6.59 -6.74
CA HIS A 91 -21.67 5.60 -5.74
C HIS A 91 -20.50 4.70 -6.20
N HIS A 92 -20.41 4.36 -7.49
CA HIS A 92 -19.30 3.57 -8.02
C HIS A 92 -17.96 4.32 -8.00
N ILE A 93 -17.97 5.64 -8.21
CA ILE A 93 -16.79 6.51 -8.07
C ILE A 93 -16.39 6.59 -6.59
N GLN A 94 -17.36 6.82 -5.71
CA GLN A 94 -17.14 6.85 -4.26
C GLN A 94 -16.47 5.57 -3.75
N ARG A 95 -16.98 4.41 -4.20
CA ARG A 95 -16.43 3.10 -3.87
C ARG A 95 -15.03 2.93 -4.45
N PHE A 96 -14.83 3.27 -5.72
CA PHE A 96 -13.52 3.19 -6.36
C PHE A 96 -12.48 4.00 -5.59
N VAL A 97 -12.78 5.27 -5.27
CA VAL A 97 -11.86 6.17 -4.55
C VAL A 97 -11.54 5.64 -3.16
N SER A 98 -12.57 5.24 -2.40
CA SER A 98 -12.37 4.78 -1.03
C SER A 98 -11.57 3.48 -1.00
N GLU A 99 -11.96 2.47 -1.76
CA GLU A 99 -11.28 1.16 -1.74
C GLU A 99 -9.85 1.24 -2.28
N SER A 100 -9.62 2.02 -3.35
CA SER A 100 -8.27 2.26 -3.88
C SER A 100 -7.40 3.02 -2.88
N GLY A 101 -7.93 4.07 -2.25
CA GLY A 101 -7.24 4.77 -1.17
C GLY A 101 -6.89 3.81 -0.02
N GLY A 102 -7.81 2.93 0.36
CA GLY A 102 -7.61 1.92 1.39
C GLY A 102 -6.43 0.97 1.08
N LEU A 103 -6.31 0.49 -0.16
CA LEU A 103 -5.19 -0.36 -0.59
C LEU A 103 -3.83 0.33 -0.47
N GLY A 104 -3.78 1.61 -0.83
CA GLY A 104 -2.56 2.41 -0.66
C GLY A 104 -2.21 2.63 0.81
N VAL A 105 -3.20 2.92 1.65
CA VAL A 105 -3.02 3.07 3.11
C VAL A 105 -2.54 1.76 3.74
N LEU A 106 -3.10 0.61 3.34
CA LEU A 106 -2.64 -0.71 3.77
C LEU A 106 -1.13 -0.88 3.51
N THR A 107 -0.67 -0.49 2.32
CA THR A 107 0.76 -0.55 1.98
C THR A 107 1.59 0.34 2.90
N ALA A 108 1.16 1.57 3.15
CA ALA A 108 1.85 2.51 4.04
C ALA A 108 1.90 2.01 5.49
N VAL A 109 0.81 1.39 5.98
CA VAL A 109 0.77 0.75 7.30
C VAL A 109 1.79 -0.38 7.38
N VAL A 110 1.89 -1.23 6.35
CA VAL A 110 2.87 -2.32 6.33
C VAL A 110 4.30 -1.79 6.30
N GLN A 111 4.56 -0.74 5.51
CA GLN A 111 5.85 -0.05 5.50
C GLN A 111 6.22 0.48 6.89
N ALA A 112 5.30 1.18 7.55
CA ALA A 112 5.54 1.78 8.85
C ALA A 112 5.67 0.74 9.97
N CYS A 113 4.85 -0.30 9.98
CA CYS A 113 4.82 -1.22 11.13
C CYS A 113 5.74 -2.44 10.99
N TRP A 114 6.16 -2.79 9.77
CA TRP A 114 7.09 -3.90 9.50
C TRP A 114 8.41 -3.44 8.87
N ASN A 115 8.69 -2.13 8.84
CA ASN A 115 9.86 -1.56 8.12
C ASN A 115 9.99 -2.13 6.69
N TRP A 116 8.84 -2.46 6.09
CA TRP A 116 8.80 -3.10 4.80
C TRP A 116 9.09 -2.05 3.73
N SER A 117 9.81 -2.46 2.68
CA SER A 117 10.00 -1.63 1.50
C SER A 117 9.99 -2.54 0.29
N THR A 118 9.80 -1.98 -0.90
CA THR A 118 9.92 -2.72 -2.16
C THR A 118 11.31 -3.33 -2.37
N GLY A 119 12.29 -2.96 -1.54
CA GLY A 119 13.61 -3.58 -1.49
C GLY A 119 13.68 -4.89 -0.69
N HIS A 120 12.75 -5.12 0.23
CA HIS A 120 12.66 -6.35 1.03
C HIS A 120 11.93 -7.48 0.29
N GLY A 121 11.01 -7.12 -0.59
CA GLY A 121 10.24 -8.05 -1.42
C GLY A 121 9.11 -7.35 -2.17
N PRO A 122 8.55 -7.97 -3.21
CA PRO A 122 7.40 -7.46 -3.93
C PRO A 122 6.12 -7.46 -3.09
N VAL A 123 5.15 -6.64 -3.50
CA VAL A 123 3.74 -6.75 -3.08
C VAL A 123 2.94 -7.31 -4.24
N HIS A 124 2.11 -8.31 -3.96
CA HIS A 124 1.29 -8.98 -4.96
C HIS A 124 -0.18 -8.78 -4.68
N ASN A 125 -0.95 -8.37 -5.69
CA ASN A 125 -2.40 -8.39 -5.59
C ASN A 125 -2.91 -9.82 -5.82
N VAL A 126 -3.68 -10.34 -4.87
CA VAL A 126 -4.15 -11.74 -4.87
C VAL A 126 -5.05 -12.03 -6.07
N ASP A 127 -5.77 -11.03 -6.55
CA ASP A 127 -6.64 -11.15 -7.72
C ASP A 127 -5.86 -11.37 -9.04
N VAL A 128 -4.58 -11.02 -9.02
CA VAL A 128 -3.67 -11.02 -10.18
C VAL A 128 -2.82 -12.29 -10.23
N ILE A 129 -2.83 -13.06 -9.15
CA ILE A 129 -2.19 -14.36 -9.07
C ILE A 129 -2.87 -15.30 -10.09
N ASN A 130 -2.09 -15.84 -11.04
CA ASN A 130 -2.54 -16.68 -12.16
C ASN A 130 -3.62 -17.70 -11.74
N GLY A 131 -4.60 -17.98 -12.59
CA GLY A 131 -5.69 -18.94 -12.33
C GLY A 131 -5.26 -20.32 -11.80
N ALA A 132 -4.07 -20.82 -12.13
CA ALA A 132 -3.53 -22.06 -11.54
C ALA A 132 -3.17 -21.91 -10.04
N LEU A 133 -2.65 -20.74 -9.67
CA LEU A 133 -2.24 -20.36 -8.32
C LEU A 133 -3.43 -19.85 -7.50
N ALA A 134 -4.39 -19.17 -8.14
CA ALA A 134 -5.68 -18.86 -7.54
C ALA A 134 -6.38 -20.15 -7.07
N LYS A 135 -6.17 -21.30 -7.73
CA LYS A 135 -6.69 -22.60 -7.26
C LYS A 135 -5.98 -23.10 -5.99
N GLN A 136 -4.69 -22.82 -5.79
CA GLN A 136 -3.97 -23.15 -4.55
C GLN A 136 -4.48 -22.31 -3.37
N TYR A 137 -4.77 -21.03 -3.62
CA TYR A 137 -5.31 -20.11 -2.60
C TYR A 137 -6.84 -20.11 -2.50
N ARG A 138 -7.55 -20.87 -3.34
CA ARG A 138 -8.99 -21.11 -3.23
C ARG A 138 -9.24 -22.16 -2.13
N SER A 139 -9.13 -21.73 -0.89
CA SER A 139 -9.69 -22.48 0.24
C SER A 139 -11.21 -22.29 0.24
N GLY A 140 -11.93 -23.20 -0.42
CA GLY A 140 -13.40 -23.25 -0.42
C GLY A 140 -14.09 -21.94 -0.84
N ASN A 141 -15.38 -21.81 -0.55
CA ASN A 141 -16.18 -20.60 -0.80
C ASN A 141 -15.79 -19.40 0.11
N GLY A 142 -14.55 -19.34 0.59
CA GLY A 142 -14.07 -18.35 1.56
C GLY A 142 -13.61 -17.03 0.91
N SER A 143 -13.58 -15.97 1.71
CA SER A 143 -13.02 -14.69 1.29
C SER A 143 -11.49 -14.78 1.22
N ARG A 144 -10.90 -14.04 0.27
CA ARG A 144 -9.45 -13.87 0.14
C ARG A 144 -9.03 -12.44 0.50
N PRO A 145 -7.80 -12.26 1.02
CA PRO A 145 -7.22 -10.93 1.24
C PRO A 145 -6.90 -10.25 -0.10
N ASP A 146 -6.71 -8.93 -0.07
CA ASP A 146 -6.43 -8.15 -1.28
C ASP A 146 -4.95 -8.25 -1.70
N LEU A 147 -4.01 -8.17 -0.74
CA LEU A 147 -2.57 -8.13 -1.00
C LEU A 147 -1.79 -9.21 -0.24
N LEU A 148 -0.67 -9.63 -0.80
CA LEU A 148 0.39 -10.41 -0.14
C LEU A 148 1.70 -9.63 -0.18
N PHE A 149 2.30 -9.43 0.99
CA PHE A 149 3.59 -8.78 1.16
C PHE A 149 4.67 -9.82 1.43
N ASP A 150 5.71 -9.82 0.60
CA ASP A 150 6.93 -10.59 0.88
C ASP A 150 7.83 -9.77 1.82
N LEU A 151 8.02 -10.27 3.04
CA LEU A 151 8.85 -9.67 4.07
C LEU A 151 10.31 -10.17 4.04
N GLY A 152 10.68 -10.95 3.02
CA GLY A 152 11.97 -11.62 2.90
C GLY A 152 12.06 -12.89 3.75
N LEU A 153 13.12 -13.68 3.53
CA LEU A 153 13.39 -14.94 4.25
C LEU A 153 12.20 -15.92 4.25
N LYS A 154 11.45 -15.97 3.14
CA LYS A 154 10.24 -16.81 2.97
C LYS A 154 9.09 -16.46 3.91
N ARG A 155 9.04 -15.24 4.43
CA ARG A 155 7.97 -14.76 5.33
C ARG A 155 6.98 -13.93 4.56
N MET A 156 5.71 -14.32 4.68
CA MET A 156 4.60 -13.66 4.00
C MET A 156 3.66 -13.01 4.99
N LEU A 157 3.06 -11.90 4.58
CA LEU A 157 2.01 -11.21 5.31
C LEU A 157 0.84 -10.94 4.37
N ALA A 158 -0.34 -11.44 4.71
CA ALA A 158 -1.56 -11.17 3.97
C ALA A 158 -2.23 -9.91 4.50
N GLY A 159 -2.61 -9.01 3.60
CA GLY A 159 -3.24 -7.74 3.92
C GLY A 159 -4.60 -7.59 3.26
N GLU A 160 -5.62 -7.35 4.07
CA GLU A 160 -6.93 -6.89 3.62
C GLU A 160 -7.05 -5.38 3.79
N ALA A 161 -7.57 -4.69 2.78
CA ALA A 161 -7.82 -3.25 2.83
C ALA A 161 -9.30 -2.94 2.69
N ARG A 162 -9.79 -2.02 3.51
CA ARG A 162 -11.09 -1.38 3.32
C ARG A 162 -10.97 0.10 3.51
N GLY A 163 -11.45 0.87 2.53
CA GLY A 163 -11.55 2.31 2.66
C GLY A 163 -12.99 2.78 2.85
N ARG A 164 -13.19 3.80 3.67
CA ARG A 164 -14.48 4.40 3.98
C ARG A 164 -14.39 5.92 3.98
N SER A 165 -15.51 6.55 3.66
CA SER A 165 -15.70 8.00 3.69
C SER A 165 -16.51 8.47 4.91
N ASN A 166 -16.88 7.57 5.81
CA ASN A 166 -17.59 7.90 7.04
C ASN A 166 -16.62 8.20 8.18
N ASN A 167 -17.13 8.77 9.27
CA ASN A 167 -16.32 9.06 10.45
C ASN A 167 -15.86 7.74 11.12
N PRO A 168 -14.66 7.73 11.72
CA PRO A 168 -14.15 6.58 12.44
C PRO A 168 -15.07 6.22 13.62
N HIS A 169 -15.33 4.93 13.80
CA HIS A 169 -16.10 4.43 14.95
C HIS A 169 -15.18 4.28 16.17
N ARG A 170 -15.68 4.56 17.38
CA ARG A 170 -14.91 4.37 18.63
C ARG A 170 -14.68 2.90 18.96
N LEU A 171 -15.61 2.03 18.57
CA LEU A 171 -15.59 0.60 18.83
C LEU A 171 -15.56 -0.16 17.50
N VAL A 172 -15.05 -1.39 17.55
CA VAL A 172 -15.08 -2.31 16.40
C VAL A 172 -16.52 -2.56 15.97
N THR A 173 -16.82 -2.29 14.71
CA THR A 173 -18.15 -2.48 14.12
C THR A 173 -18.39 -3.94 13.73
N SER A 174 -19.67 -4.31 13.59
CA SER A 174 -20.05 -5.63 13.07
C SER A 174 -19.48 -5.92 11.68
N LYS A 175 -19.38 -4.90 10.81
CA LYS A 175 -18.79 -5.03 9.47
C LYS A 175 -17.30 -5.33 9.51
N GLN A 176 -16.55 -4.66 10.40
CA GLN A 176 -15.13 -4.95 10.62
C GLN A 176 -14.96 -6.37 11.15
N TYR A 177 -15.72 -6.74 12.19
CA TYR A 177 -15.69 -8.08 12.77
C TYR A 177 -15.98 -9.17 11.73
N GLN A 178 -17.10 -9.05 11.00
CA GLN A 178 -17.52 -10.04 10.00
C GLN A 178 -16.50 -10.17 8.87
N ARG A 179 -15.91 -9.06 8.42
CA ARG A 179 -14.91 -9.11 7.36
C ARG A 179 -13.64 -9.81 7.83
N LEU A 180 -13.12 -9.45 9.00
CA LEU A 180 -11.95 -10.11 9.58
C LEU A 180 -12.20 -11.61 9.78
N GLU A 181 -13.34 -11.98 10.36
CA GLU A 181 -13.70 -13.39 10.58
C GLU A 181 -13.81 -14.17 9.24
N SER A 182 -14.33 -13.54 8.18
CA SER A 182 -14.47 -14.18 6.86
C SER A 182 -13.14 -14.56 6.19
N LEU A 183 -12.04 -13.94 6.62
CA LEU A 183 -10.69 -14.14 6.08
C LEU A 183 -9.86 -15.14 6.91
N LEU A 184 -10.26 -15.44 8.14
CA LEU A 184 -9.55 -16.39 9.00
C LEU A 184 -9.42 -17.79 8.39
N PRO A 185 -10.43 -18.36 7.70
CA PRO A 185 -10.27 -19.66 7.04
C PRO A 185 -9.16 -19.67 6.00
N TRP A 186 -8.99 -18.57 5.26
CA TRP A 186 -7.91 -18.43 4.29
C TRP A 186 -6.55 -18.41 4.98
N SER A 187 -6.39 -17.60 6.04
CA SER A 187 -5.15 -17.50 6.81
C SER A 187 -4.75 -18.84 7.45
N ALA A 188 -5.70 -19.55 8.06
CA ALA A 188 -5.46 -20.86 8.66
C ALA A 188 -5.07 -21.92 7.62
N SER A 189 -5.71 -21.92 6.45
CA SER A 189 -5.42 -22.90 5.39
C SER A 189 -4.06 -22.69 4.71
N THR A 190 -3.56 -21.47 4.70
CA THR A 190 -2.29 -21.09 4.06
C THR A 190 -1.13 -20.99 5.05
N GLY A 191 -1.41 -21.00 6.35
CA GLY A 191 -0.42 -20.69 7.39
C GLY A 191 0.13 -19.27 7.32
N THR A 192 -0.49 -18.38 6.52
CA THR A 192 -0.01 -17.02 6.31
C THR A 192 -0.67 -16.06 7.30
N PRO A 193 0.11 -15.31 8.12
CA PRO A 193 -0.39 -14.23 8.96
C PRO A 193 -1.29 -13.26 8.19
N LEU A 194 -2.41 -12.89 8.79
CA LEU A 194 -3.37 -11.94 8.21
C LEU A 194 -3.38 -10.65 9.02
N LEU A 195 -3.44 -9.53 8.34
CA LEU A 195 -3.86 -8.27 8.92
C LEU A 195 -4.97 -7.66 8.08
N MET A 196 -5.73 -6.76 8.69
CA MET A 196 -6.75 -5.98 7.99
C MET A 196 -6.62 -4.52 8.37
N THR A 197 -6.71 -3.64 7.39
CA THR A 197 -6.84 -2.20 7.62
C THR A 197 -8.23 -1.73 7.27
N TRP A 198 -8.75 -0.82 8.09
CA TRP A 198 -9.99 -0.10 7.83
C TRP A 198 -9.70 1.41 7.88
N ALA A 199 -9.47 1.99 6.71
CA ALA A 199 -9.11 3.38 6.55
C ALA A 199 -10.36 4.26 6.40
N TYR A 200 -10.44 5.32 7.20
CA TYR A 200 -11.46 6.35 7.17
C TYR A 200 -10.84 7.61 6.60
N PHE A 201 -11.30 8.03 5.42
CA PHE A 201 -10.93 9.29 4.79
C PHE A 201 -12.00 10.32 5.12
N THR A 202 -11.65 11.30 5.96
CA THR A 202 -12.54 12.43 6.27
C THR A 202 -12.01 13.71 5.64
N ASP A 203 -12.79 14.79 5.74
CA ASP A 203 -12.39 16.14 5.33
C ASP A 203 -11.29 16.75 6.21
N THR A 204 -10.96 16.13 7.35
CA THR A 204 -10.06 16.69 8.36
C THR A 204 -8.84 15.81 8.62
N GLU A 205 -9.01 14.49 8.61
CA GLU A 205 -7.94 13.52 8.89
C GLU A 205 -8.15 12.18 8.15
N THR A 206 -7.08 11.40 8.05
CA THR A 206 -7.18 9.96 7.75
C THR A 206 -6.94 9.18 9.04
N VAL A 207 -7.87 8.27 9.35
CA VAL A 207 -7.79 7.38 10.53
C VAL A 207 -7.77 5.95 10.04
N VAL A 208 -6.92 5.11 10.61
CA VAL A 208 -6.75 3.72 10.18
C VAL A 208 -6.88 2.80 11.37
N ASP A 209 -7.84 1.89 11.31
CA ASP A 209 -7.91 0.77 12.24
C ASP A 209 -7.10 -0.38 11.66
N LEU A 210 -6.00 -0.74 12.32
CA LEU A 210 -5.19 -1.90 12.00
C LEU A 210 -5.57 -3.05 12.91
N PHE A 211 -6.09 -4.12 12.32
CA PHE A 211 -6.39 -5.37 12.99
C PHE A 211 -5.22 -6.34 12.78
N VAL A 212 -4.60 -6.76 13.88
CA VAL A 212 -3.45 -7.67 13.89
C VAL A 212 -3.67 -8.83 14.86
N PRO A 213 -3.11 -10.01 14.58
CA PRO A 213 -3.19 -11.14 15.49
C PRO A 213 -2.44 -10.80 16.79
N ARG A 214 -3.01 -11.19 17.94
CA ARG A 214 -2.37 -11.06 19.23
C ARG A 214 -1.15 -11.98 19.32
N ASP A 215 -0.05 -11.46 19.87
CA ASP A 215 1.12 -12.27 20.22
C ASP A 215 0.79 -13.22 21.40
N PRO A 216 0.94 -14.55 21.25
CA PRO A 216 0.84 -15.53 22.33
C PRO A 216 1.83 -15.28 23.46
N GLY A 217 2.96 -14.61 23.17
CA GLY A 217 3.90 -14.14 24.19
C GLY A 217 3.38 -12.96 25.02
N GLY A 218 2.19 -12.44 24.71
CA GLY A 218 1.54 -11.35 25.43
C GLY A 218 2.16 -9.98 25.18
N ARG A 219 3.05 -9.82 24.19
CA ARG A 219 3.63 -8.53 23.86
C ARG A 219 2.66 -7.72 23.03
N ALA A 220 2.36 -6.51 23.50
CA ALA A 220 1.55 -5.57 22.75
C ALA A 220 2.25 -5.14 21.46
N PHE A 221 1.51 -5.10 20.36
CA PHE A 221 2.02 -4.59 19.09
C PHE A 221 2.46 -3.12 19.20
N THR A 222 3.64 -2.80 18.69
CA THR A 222 4.17 -1.42 18.63
C THR A 222 4.72 -1.15 17.22
N PRO A 223 4.20 -0.16 16.48
CA PRO A 223 4.70 0.18 15.14
C PRO A 223 6.06 0.90 15.20
N PHE A 224 6.84 0.87 14.11
CA PHE A 224 8.04 1.72 13.99
C PHE A 224 7.57 3.15 13.68
N THR A 225 7.58 4.03 14.68
CA THR A 225 7.09 5.42 14.55
C THR A 225 8.16 6.36 14.00
N SER A 226 7.72 7.51 13.47
CA SER A 226 8.56 8.51 12.79
C SER A 226 9.70 9.11 13.62
N GLU A 227 9.69 9.03 14.96
CA GLU A 227 10.85 9.40 15.79
C GLU A 227 12.10 8.55 15.43
N THR A 228 11.90 7.33 14.93
CA THR A 228 12.97 6.45 14.44
C THR A 228 13.30 6.61 12.95
N TRP A 229 12.55 7.43 12.19
CA TRP A 229 12.80 7.72 10.77
C TRP A 229 13.79 8.86 10.53
N SER A 230 14.22 9.57 11.58
CA SER A 230 15.39 10.44 11.48
C SER A 230 16.59 9.56 11.12
N GLY A 231 17.22 9.79 9.96
CA GLY A 231 18.23 8.93 9.31
C GLY A 231 19.50 8.57 10.10
N THR A 232 19.50 8.77 11.40
CA THR A 232 20.37 8.11 12.37
C THR A 232 19.82 6.72 12.69
N THR A 233 20.54 5.68 12.25
CA THR A 233 20.43 4.32 12.78
C THR A 233 20.55 4.37 14.30
N ASN A 234 19.42 4.44 15.01
CA ASN A 234 19.42 4.34 16.45
C ASN A 234 19.83 2.90 16.82
N PRO A 235 21.01 2.67 17.42
CA PRO A 235 21.55 1.33 17.67
C PRO A 235 20.74 0.57 18.73
N ASN A 236 19.79 1.22 19.40
CA ASN A 236 18.84 0.60 20.34
C ASN A 236 17.52 0.18 19.68
N VAL A 237 17.30 0.47 18.39
CA VAL A 237 16.16 -0.06 17.63
C VAL A 237 16.52 -1.47 17.19
N LYS A 238 15.96 -2.46 17.89
CA LYS A 238 16.21 -3.86 17.58
C LYS A 238 15.69 -4.17 16.16
N SER A 239 16.58 -4.76 15.37
CA SER A 239 16.35 -5.25 14.00
C SER A 239 15.02 -6.01 13.84
N LEU A 240 14.44 -5.98 12.64
CA LEU A 240 13.32 -6.82 12.18
C LEU A 240 13.36 -8.27 12.70
N SER A 241 14.56 -8.81 12.90
CA SER A 241 14.79 -10.12 13.52
C SER A 241 14.20 -10.29 14.94
N SER A 242 14.16 -9.25 15.79
CA SER A 242 13.67 -9.37 17.17
C SER A 242 12.16 -9.31 17.32
N PHE A 243 11.45 -8.71 16.35
CA PHE A 243 9.99 -8.76 16.26
C PHE A 243 9.51 -10.02 15.52
N LEU A 244 10.38 -10.58 14.67
CA LEU A 244 10.06 -11.71 13.82
C LEU A 244 10.67 -13.04 14.30
N THR A 245 10.86 -13.23 15.60
CA THR A 245 11.11 -14.57 16.18
C THR A 245 10.45 -14.70 17.57
N PRO A 246 9.49 -15.62 17.80
CA PRO A 246 8.51 -16.22 16.88
C PRO A 246 7.06 -16.12 17.42
N TRP A 247 6.18 -15.36 16.76
CA TRP A 247 4.76 -15.75 16.66
C TRP A 247 4.51 -16.65 15.44
N TRP A 248 5.58 -17.24 14.90
CA TRP A 248 5.43 -18.34 13.97
C TRP A 248 5.08 -19.58 14.80
N PRO A 249 3.99 -20.32 14.52
CA PRO A 249 3.90 -21.68 15.03
C PRO A 249 5.19 -22.37 14.57
N GLU A 250 6.02 -22.83 15.51
CA GLU A 250 7.11 -23.75 15.16
C GLU A 250 6.52 -24.81 14.26
N GLU A 251 7.24 -25.15 13.18
CA GLU A 251 6.83 -26.12 12.17
C GLU A 251 6.15 -27.30 12.85
N SER A 252 4.81 -27.27 12.88
CA SER A 252 4.04 -28.44 13.21
C SER A 252 4.21 -29.33 11.99
N ASN A 253 5.20 -30.22 12.10
CA ASN A 253 5.36 -31.39 11.28
C ASN A 253 3.97 -31.93 10.89
N GLU A 254 3.80 -32.22 9.60
CA GLU A 254 2.64 -32.90 8.99
C GLU A 254 1.58 -32.08 8.23
N VAL A 255 1.88 -30.89 7.69
CA VAL A 255 1.16 -30.47 6.47
C VAL A 255 1.94 -30.96 5.25
N ARG A 256 1.54 -32.13 4.73
CA ARG A 256 2.05 -32.67 3.46
C ARG A 256 1.80 -31.66 2.32
N HIS A 257 2.76 -30.77 2.09
CA HIS A 257 2.79 -29.89 0.93
C HIS A 257 2.90 -30.76 -0.34
N ARG A 258 1.79 -30.89 -1.07
CA ARG A 258 1.82 -31.43 -2.44
C ARG A 258 2.55 -30.43 -3.34
N ASN A 259 3.82 -30.72 -3.65
CA ASN A 259 4.59 -30.43 -4.87
C ASN A 259 4.38 -29.09 -5.62
N SER A 260 4.17 -27.98 -4.91
CA SER A 260 4.40 -26.64 -5.44
C SER A 260 4.52 -25.68 -4.26
N GLY A 261 5.75 -25.49 -3.76
CA GLY A 261 6.01 -24.62 -2.63
C GLY A 261 5.64 -23.15 -2.94
N PRO A 262 5.51 -22.30 -1.91
CA PRO A 262 5.20 -20.87 -2.06
C PRO A 262 6.11 -20.15 -3.06
N GLU A 263 7.37 -20.58 -3.19
CA GLU A 263 8.38 -20.01 -4.08
C GLU A 263 8.00 -20.03 -5.57
N GLY A 264 7.37 -21.12 -6.05
CA GLY A 264 6.92 -21.20 -7.44
C GLY A 264 5.79 -20.22 -7.74
N THR A 265 4.94 -20.00 -6.75
CA THR A 265 3.78 -19.10 -6.80
C THR A 265 4.20 -17.63 -6.86
N PHE A 266 5.23 -17.23 -6.11
CA PHE A 266 5.76 -15.86 -6.13
C PHE A 266 6.62 -15.56 -7.36
N THR A 267 7.36 -16.54 -7.86
CA THR A 267 8.10 -16.40 -9.12
C THR A 267 7.13 -16.05 -10.26
N MET A 268 5.98 -16.74 -10.34
CA MET A 268 4.96 -16.45 -11.34
C MET A 268 4.24 -15.11 -11.10
N ALA A 269 3.94 -14.74 -9.85
CA ALA A 269 3.33 -13.45 -9.54
C ALA A 269 4.27 -12.27 -9.85
N ALA A 270 5.58 -12.45 -9.62
CA ALA A 270 6.60 -11.48 -10.00
C ALA A 270 6.74 -11.37 -11.53
N GLN A 271 6.66 -12.49 -12.25
CA GLN A 271 6.64 -12.50 -13.72
C GLN A 271 5.43 -11.74 -14.29
N GLU A 272 4.24 -11.94 -13.72
CA GLU A 272 3.04 -11.19 -14.14
C GLU A 272 3.17 -9.69 -13.82
N LEU A 273 3.68 -9.33 -12.64
CA LEU A 273 3.96 -7.93 -12.32
C LEU A 273 4.93 -7.30 -13.33
N HIS A 274 6.03 -7.99 -13.65
CA HIS A 274 7.01 -7.53 -14.63
C HIS A 274 6.41 -7.38 -16.04
N ARG A 275 5.52 -8.31 -16.41
CA ARG A 275 4.76 -8.22 -17.66
C ARG A 275 3.88 -6.96 -17.67
N PHE A 276 3.16 -6.66 -16.59
CA PHE A 276 2.32 -5.46 -16.50
C PHE A 276 3.10 -4.16 -16.59
N GLU A 277 4.22 -4.06 -15.87
CA GLU A 277 5.11 -2.91 -15.99
C GLU A 277 5.63 -2.75 -17.42
N SER A 278 5.90 -3.87 -18.11
CA SER A 278 6.29 -3.85 -19.52
C SER A 278 5.16 -3.39 -20.42
N GLU A 279 3.93 -3.88 -20.25
CA GLU A 279 2.76 -3.42 -21.02
C GLU A 279 2.48 -1.92 -20.81
N LEU A 280 2.62 -1.44 -19.57
CA LEU A 280 2.52 -0.02 -19.25
C LEU A 280 3.63 0.81 -19.89
N PHE A 281 4.87 0.34 -19.88
CA PHE A 281 5.99 1.03 -20.52
C PHE A 281 5.78 1.21 -22.02
N HIS A 282 5.31 0.16 -22.71
CA HIS A 282 5.10 0.21 -24.16
C HIS A 282 3.88 1.05 -24.57
N SER A 283 2.88 1.21 -23.68
CA SER A 283 1.72 2.08 -23.92
C SER A 283 1.89 3.50 -23.38
N ALA A 284 2.97 3.78 -22.64
CA ALA A 284 3.28 5.10 -22.12
C ALA A 284 3.71 6.08 -23.22
N GLU A 285 3.44 7.37 -22.99
CA GLU A 285 3.76 8.46 -23.91
C GLU A 285 5.29 8.59 -24.09
N GLU A 286 5.75 8.65 -25.34
CA GLU A 286 7.17 8.67 -25.73
C GLU A 286 7.72 10.08 -25.96
N GLU A 287 6.86 11.03 -26.34
CA GLU A 287 7.22 12.42 -26.66
C GLU A 287 7.88 13.18 -25.49
N ASP A 288 7.82 12.60 -24.31
CA ASP A 288 8.17 13.19 -23.02
C ASP A 288 9.19 12.32 -22.24
N SER A 289 9.94 11.46 -22.94
CA SER A 289 10.89 10.56 -22.28
C SER A 289 12.06 11.32 -21.64
N VAL A 290 12.29 11.11 -20.33
CA VAL A 290 13.34 11.81 -19.56
C VAL A 290 14.30 10.80 -18.94
N GLY A 291 15.58 11.18 -18.85
CA GLY A 291 16.57 10.43 -18.08
C GLY A 291 16.27 10.52 -16.59
N PHE A 292 16.06 9.37 -15.95
CA PHE A 292 15.84 9.24 -14.52
C PHE A 292 16.80 8.21 -13.95
N ALA A 293 17.80 8.64 -13.19
CA ALA A 293 18.81 7.76 -12.60
C ALA A 293 19.46 6.82 -13.63
N GLY A 294 19.90 7.42 -14.75
CA GLY A 294 20.55 6.72 -15.86
C GLY A 294 19.62 5.82 -16.71
N ARG A 295 18.31 5.85 -16.47
CA ARG A 295 17.31 5.03 -17.18
C ARG A 295 16.34 5.90 -17.98
N ASN A 296 15.70 5.29 -18.98
CA ASN A 296 14.68 5.96 -19.76
C ASN A 296 13.33 5.88 -19.04
N LEU A 297 12.77 7.03 -18.65
CA LEU A 297 11.45 7.16 -18.02
C LEU A 297 10.43 7.67 -19.05
N ARG A 298 9.43 6.84 -19.39
CA ARG A 298 8.28 7.23 -20.22
C ARG A 298 7.08 7.57 -19.37
N GLY A 299 6.25 8.51 -19.80
CA GLY A 299 5.07 8.94 -19.06
C GLY A 299 4.73 10.40 -19.30
N GLY A 300 3.79 10.93 -18.52
CA GLY A 300 3.32 12.29 -18.69
C GLY A 300 2.64 12.85 -17.46
N TRP A 301 2.59 14.17 -17.42
CA TRP A 301 1.94 14.95 -16.38
C TRP A 301 0.45 15.16 -16.70
N VAL A 302 -0.41 14.99 -15.69
CA VAL A 302 -1.83 15.35 -15.76
C VAL A 302 -2.22 16.25 -14.58
N PRO A 303 -3.26 17.09 -14.70
CA PRO A 303 -3.80 17.82 -13.55
C PRO A 303 -4.21 16.87 -12.43
N THR A 304 -3.94 17.21 -11.16
CA THR A 304 -4.42 16.41 -10.01
C THR A 304 -5.91 16.56 -9.74
N ASP A 305 -6.49 17.67 -10.19
CA ASP A 305 -7.86 18.07 -9.88
C ASP A 305 -8.69 18.20 -11.15
N LEU A 306 -9.66 17.30 -11.33
CA LEU A 306 -10.63 17.36 -12.43
C LEU A 306 -11.76 18.38 -12.19
N PHE A 307 -11.96 18.83 -10.95
CA PHE A 307 -13.07 19.70 -10.57
C PHE A 307 -12.70 21.18 -10.58
N ARG A 308 -11.45 21.51 -10.26
CA ARG A 308 -10.96 22.88 -10.20
C ARG A 308 -9.78 23.07 -11.14
N ARG A 309 -9.66 24.27 -11.71
CA ARG A 309 -8.41 24.73 -12.35
C ARG A 309 -7.40 25.08 -11.24
N GLY A 310 -6.93 24.08 -10.53
CA GLY A 310 -5.77 24.18 -9.64
C GLY A 310 -4.49 23.92 -10.43
N PRO A 311 -3.34 24.44 -9.97
CA PRO A 311 -2.08 24.21 -10.68
C PRO A 311 -1.53 22.80 -10.44
N GLY A 312 -2.03 22.04 -9.46
CA GLY A 312 -1.51 20.72 -9.09
C GLY A 312 -1.43 19.71 -10.23
N ARG A 313 -0.37 18.91 -10.23
CA ARG A 313 -0.03 17.93 -11.28
C ARG A 313 0.39 16.60 -10.68
N LEU A 314 0.00 15.53 -11.36
CA LEU A 314 0.35 14.15 -11.09
C LEU A 314 1.18 13.65 -12.27
N PHE A 315 2.32 13.06 -11.98
CA PHE A 315 3.11 12.30 -12.93
C PHE A 315 2.98 10.81 -12.66
N LEU A 316 2.71 10.05 -13.71
CA LEU A 316 2.89 8.60 -13.72
C LEU A 316 3.95 8.28 -14.77
N GLY A 317 5.07 7.71 -14.34
CA GLY A 317 6.13 7.27 -15.23
C GLY A 317 6.45 5.80 -15.07
N VAL A 318 6.99 5.22 -16.13
CA VAL A 318 7.44 3.84 -16.21
C VAL A 318 8.86 3.82 -16.78
N LEU A 319 9.79 3.24 -16.03
CA LEU A 319 11.18 3.07 -16.44
C LEU A 319 11.29 1.94 -17.46
N ASN A 320 12.27 2.00 -18.35
CA ASN A 320 12.60 0.87 -19.25
C ASN A 320 13.12 -0.33 -18.47
N GLU A 321 13.78 -0.10 -17.33
CA GLU A 321 14.36 -1.12 -16.46
C GLU A 321 14.08 -0.80 -14.99
N GLN A 322 13.98 -1.84 -14.16
CA GLN A 322 13.75 -1.68 -12.72
C GLN A 322 14.97 -1.06 -12.03
N LEU A 323 14.72 -0.19 -11.04
CA LEU A 323 15.73 0.26 -10.10
C LEU A 323 16.02 -0.81 -9.06
N ARG A 324 17.30 -1.03 -8.76
CA ARG A 324 17.71 -1.89 -7.65
C ARG A 324 17.27 -1.24 -6.33
N PRO A 325 17.04 -2.06 -5.28
CA PRO A 325 16.70 -1.54 -3.96
C PRO A 325 17.68 -0.50 -3.43
N SER A 326 18.99 -0.72 -3.61
CA SER A 326 20.04 0.21 -3.20
C SER A 326 19.97 1.53 -3.96
N GLU A 327 19.79 1.50 -5.28
CA GLU A 327 19.65 2.72 -6.10
C GLU A 327 18.43 3.54 -5.65
N THR A 328 17.31 2.87 -5.37
CA THR A 328 16.11 3.55 -4.85
C THR A 328 16.39 4.20 -3.50
N ALA A 329 17.13 3.52 -2.61
CA ALA A 329 17.52 4.07 -1.32
C ALA A 329 18.46 5.28 -1.43
N ASP A 330 19.28 5.35 -2.48
CA ASP A 330 20.18 6.48 -2.74
C ASP A 330 19.44 7.67 -3.38
N ILE A 331 18.54 7.40 -4.32
CA ILE A 331 17.77 8.41 -5.07
C ILE A 331 16.73 9.10 -4.20
N MET A 332 16.01 8.35 -3.36
CA MET A 332 14.87 8.89 -2.61
C MET A 332 15.24 10.08 -1.68
N PRO A 333 16.34 10.03 -0.90
CA PRO A 333 16.79 11.18 -0.11
C PRO A 333 17.18 12.40 -0.96
N GLU A 334 17.80 12.19 -2.13
CA GLU A 334 18.15 13.26 -3.05
C GLU A 334 16.90 13.96 -3.60
N MET A 335 15.93 13.17 -4.06
CA MET A 335 14.64 13.70 -4.53
C MET A 335 13.92 14.45 -3.41
N GLN A 336 13.89 13.89 -2.21
CA GLN A 336 13.27 14.53 -1.04
C GLN A 336 13.94 15.88 -0.74
N THR A 337 15.27 15.93 -0.72
CA THR A 337 16.04 17.17 -0.50
C THR A 337 15.77 18.20 -1.60
N ARG A 338 15.67 17.76 -2.85
CA ARG A 338 15.35 18.63 -3.98
C ARG A 338 13.96 19.22 -3.84
N TYR A 339 12.98 18.41 -3.43
CA TYR A 339 11.59 18.84 -3.25
C TYR A 339 11.43 19.81 -2.09
N GLU A 340 12.26 19.69 -1.06
CA GLU A 340 12.31 20.65 0.05
C GLU A 340 12.77 22.05 -0.36
N ARG A 341 13.63 22.16 -1.39
CA ARG A 341 14.05 23.46 -1.93
C ARG A 341 12.94 24.19 -2.69
N TYR A 342 11.95 23.45 -3.19
CA TYR A 342 10.83 24.01 -3.94
C TYR A 342 9.62 24.36 -3.05
N SER A 343 9.62 23.94 -1.78
CA SER A 343 8.70 24.51 -0.81
C SER A 343 9.27 25.85 -0.35
N ASP A 344 8.88 26.95 -1.02
CA ASP A 344 8.95 28.28 -0.42
C ASP A 344 8.29 28.16 0.96
N GLY A 345 9.01 28.52 2.02
CA GLY A 345 8.77 28.16 3.43
C GLY A 345 7.41 28.52 4.06
N TRP A 346 6.43 28.89 3.24
CA TRP A 346 5.05 29.24 3.58
C TRP A 346 4.01 28.19 3.16
N LEU A 347 4.31 27.28 2.22
CA LEU A 347 3.33 26.29 1.74
C LEU A 347 3.48 24.95 2.47
N ALA A 348 2.45 24.60 3.24
CA ALA A 348 2.43 23.45 4.14
C ALA A 348 2.37 22.07 3.45
N THR A 349 2.36 22.00 2.12
CA THR A 349 2.31 20.74 1.35
C THR A 349 3.44 20.72 0.33
N ARG A 350 4.11 19.57 0.21
CA ARG A 350 5.33 19.40 -0.60
C ARG A 350 5.05 18.44 -1.76
N PRO A 351 5.75 18.52 -2.89
CA PRO A 351 5.78 17.43 -3.84
C PRO A 351 6.19 16.13 -3.14
N THR A 352 5.54 15.03 -3.51
CA THR A 352 5.85 13.70 -2.97
C THR A 352 6.17 12.76 -4.12
N VAL A 353 7.18 11.91 -3.94
CA VAL A 353 7.58 10.88 -4.90
C VAL A 353 7.42 9.50 -4.28
N ALA A 354 7.00 8.55 -5.09
CA ALA A 354 7.04 7.14 -4.77
C ALA A 354 7.61 6.34 -5.94
N ILE A 355 8.64 5.54 -5.66
CA ILE A 355 9.26 4.63 -6.61
C ILE A 355 8.98 3.19 -6.18
N GLY A 356 8.72 2.30 -7.14
CA GLY A 356 8.57 0.88 -6.87
C GLY A 356 8.57 0.08 -8.17
N GLY A 357 9.44 -0.92 -8.26
CA GLY A 357 9.65 -1.66 -9.50
C GLY A 357 10.12 -0.70 -10.60
N ARG A 358 9.36 -0.65 -11.70
CA ARG A 358 9.58 0.29 -12.80
C ARG A 358 8.73 1.55 -12.70
N ILE A 359 7.84 1.64 -11.72
CA ILE A 359 6.87 2.74 -11.61
C ILE A 359 7.45 3.90 -10.79
N VAL A 360 7.31 5.10 -11.33
CA VAL A 360 7.62 6.38 -10.67
C VAL A 360 6.33 7.20 -10.61
N VAL A 361 5.92 7.61 -9.42
CA VAL A 361 4.78 8.51 -9.22
C VAL A 361 5.27 9.78 -8.55
N VAL A 362 4.91 10.94 -9.10
CA VAL A 362 5.13 12.23 -8.45
C VAL A 362 3.81 12.96 -8.31
N HIS A 363 3.48 13.37 -7.10
CA HIS A 363 2.33 14.22 -6.81
C HIS A 363 2.82 15.61 -6.40
N ASP A 364 2.62 16.59 -7.27
CA ASP A 364 2.94 18.00 -7.04
C ASP A 364 1.62 18.79 -6.84
N PRO A 365 1.23 19.12 -5.61
CA PRO A 365 -0.05 19.80 -5.35
C PRO A 365 -0.12 21.23 -5.91
N TYR A 366 1.02 21.84 -6.27
CA TYR A 366 1.09 23.23 -6.74
C TYR A 366 1.53 23.39 -8.19
N GLY A 367 1.92 22.29 -8.86
CA GLY A 367 2.33 22.30 -10.27
C GLY A 367 3.54 23.16 -10.58
N ALA A 368 4.38 23.41 -9.57
CA ALA A 368 5.46 24.37 -9.64
C ALA A 368 6.62 23.91 -10.55
N THR A 369 6.76 22.61 -10.85
CA THR A 369 8.11 22.09 -11.11
C THR A 369 8.32 21.09 -12.25
N GLY A 370 7.29 20.77 -13.05
CA GLY A 370 7.45 20.10 -14.36
C GLY A 370 8.49 18.96 -14.40
N TRP A 371 9.29 18.88 -15.47
CA TRP A 371 10.32 17.85 -15.66
C TRP A 371 11.56 18.01 -14.76
N ASP A 372 11.77 19.17 -14.15
CA ASP A 372 12.96 19.44 -13.35
C ASP A 372 12.98 18.65 -12.03
N LEU A 373 11.82 18.17 -11.57
CA LEU A 373 11.71 17.20 -10.46
C LEU A 373 12.22 15.80 -10.80
N LEU A 374 12.34 15.46 -12.08
CA LEU A 374 12.60 14.10 -12.56
C LEU A 374 13.99 13.93 -13.18
N ARG A 375 14.71 15.03 -13.44
CA ARG A 375 16.07 14.98 -14.00
C ARG A 375 17.09 14.66 -12.90
N LEU A 376 17.46 13.38 -12.81
CA LEU A 376 18.52 12.85 -11.95
C LEU A 376 19.70 12.38 -12.78
#